data_AF-A0A4Y2SMB6-F1
#
_entry.id   AF-A0A4Y2SMB6-F1
#
_cell.length_a   1.000
_cell.length_b   1.000
_cell.length_c   1.000
_cell.angle_alpha   90.00
_cell.angle_beta   90.00
_cell.angle_gamma   90.00
#
_symmetry.space_group_name_H-M   'P 1'
#
loop_
_entity.id
_entity.type
_entity.pdbx_description
1 polymer ?
#
loop_
_entity_poly.entity_id
_entity_poly.type
_entity_poly.pdbx_seq_one_letter_code
_entity_poly.pdbx_strand_id
1 'polypeptide(L)'
;SDEEKEDLKKAYLKAKGDMDTISEIFIGYSAEEEDRLCTILKEMIKNKEVPSYPKFKNETPAKKAARQKRHTQEVDEAEEMTESLATAMQERKFAREHSFNDMIARLEARTSLSPKNTILELCLSVNTKTIRAGMTKFVVAIEMGLIDCCERDFGTKSLYGVLGVEKTVTTKD
;
A
#
# COMPACT_ATOMS: atom_id res chain seq x y z
N SER A 1 -10.39 -0.52 -38.25
CA SER A 1 -11.08 0.78 -38.44
C SER A 1 -10.64 1.41 -39.75
N ASP A 2 -11.36 2.40 -40.29
CA ASP A 2 -10.84 3.16 -41.45
C ASP A 2 -9.67 4.08 -41.04
N GLU A 3 -9.69 4.60 -39.81
CA GLU A 3 -8.57 5.37 -39.23
C GLU A 3 -7.27 4.53 -39.16
N GLU A 4 -7.38 3.27 -38.73
CA GLU A 4 -6.27 2.31 -38.67
C GLU A 4 -5.61 2.10 -40.05
N LYS A 5 -6.41 2.05 -41.12
CA LYS A 5 -5.91 1.93 -42.50
C LYS A 5 -5.16 3.19 -42.94
N GLU A 6 -5.67 4.37 -42.59
CA GLU A 6 -5.00 5.63 -42.89
C GLU A 6 -3.66 5.75 -42.16
N ASP A 7 -3.60 5.35 -40.89
CA ASP A 7 -2.37 5.38 -40.11
C ASP A 7 -1.36 4.34 -40.60
N LEU A 8 -1.82 3.14 -40.98
CA LEU A 8 -0.98 2.13 -41.62
C LEU A 8 -0.41 2.65 -42.95
N LYS A 9 -1.22 3.36 -43.74
CA LYS A 9 -0.78 4.02 -44.97
C LYS A 9 0.30 5.08 -44.71
N LYS A 10 0.12 5.93 -43.69
CA LYS A 10 1.13 6.92 -43.29
C LYS A 10 2.43 6.25 -42.85
N ALA A 11 2.34 5.19 -42.04
CA ALA A 11 3.48 4.42 -41.57
C ALA A 11 4.24 3.77 -42.75
N TYR A 12 3.51 3.15 -43.68
CA TYR A 12 4.08 2.51 -44.86
C TYR A 12 4.82 3.51 -45.79
N LEU A 13 4.24 4.70 -45.99
CA LEU A 13 4.88 5.77 -46.76
C LEU A 13 6.15 6.30 -46.08
N LYS A 14 6.11 6.49 -44.76
CA LYS A 14 7.26 6.94 -43.97
C LYS A 14 8.40 5.91 -43.98
N ALA A 15 8.06 4.63 -43.83
CA ALA A 15 9.01 3.51 -43.84
C ALA A 15 9.46 3.09 -45.24
N LYS A 16 8.83 3.61 -46.31
CA LYS A 16 9.07 3.20 -47.70
C LYS A 16 8.96 1.67 -47.89
N GLY A 17 7.95 1.08 -47.26
CA GLY A 17 7.65 -0.35 -47.30
C GLY A 17 8.64 -1.25 -46.55
N ASP A 18 9.37 -0.70 -45.58
CA ASP A 18 10.19 -1.51 -44.67
C ASP A 18 9.35 -1.99 -43.47
N MET A 19 9.05 -3.28 -43.40
CA MET A 19 8.24 -3.83 -42.31
C MET A 19 8.93 -3.73 -40.94
N ASP A 20 10.27 -3.76 -40.90
CA ASP A 20 11.04 -3.61 -39.67
C ASP A 20 10.80 -2.22 -39.04
N THR A 21 10.75 -1.19 -39.88
CA THR A 21 10.46 0.18 -39.43
C THR A 21 8.96 0.39 -39.17
N ILE A 22 8.07 -0.30 -39.90
CA ILE A 22 6.63 -0.23 -39.66
C ILE A 22 6.28 -0.82 -38.30
N SER A 23 6.89 -1.95 -37.88
CA SER A 23 6.65 -2.53 -36.55
C SER A 23 7.01 -1.59 -35.40
N GLU A 24 7.97 -0.68 -35.60
CA GLU A 24 8.39 0.30 -34.59
C GLU A 24 7.53 1.56 -34.56
N ILE A 25 6.98 1.98 -35.71
CA ILE A 25 6.25 3.25 -35.85
C ILE A 25 4.74 3.06 -35.74
N PHE A 26 4.22 1.92 -36.19
CA PHE A 26 2.78 1.67 -36.22
C PHE A 26 2.26 1.35 -34.82
N ILE A 27 1.43 2.24 -34.29
CA ILE A 27 0.80 2.06 -32.98
C ILE A 27 -0.19 0.91 -33.06
N GLY A 28 -0.13 0.00 -32.09
CA GLY A 28 -0.97 -1.20 -32.08
C GLY A 28 -0.45 -2.31 -32.97
N TYR A 29 0.79 -2.24 -33.44
CA TYR A 29 1.43 -3.39 -34.06
C TYR A 29 1.56 -4.54 -33.06
N SER A 30 1.09 -5.73 -33.47
CA SER A 30 1.34 -7.00 -32.79
C SER A 30 1.94 -8.00 -33.77
N ALA A 31 2.89 -8.79 -33.31
CA ALA A 31 3.54 -9.82 -34.13
C ALA A 31 2.54 -10.85 -34.67
N GLU A 32 1.44 -11.10 -33.96
CA GLU A 32 0.36 -12.01 -34.39
C GLU A 32 -0.49 -11.41 -35.52
N GLU A 33 -0.62 -10.08 -35.54
CA GLU A 33 -1.46 -9.37 -36.51
C GLU A 33 -0.70 -8.95 -37.78
N GLU A 34 0.61 -9.21 -37.86
CA GLU A 34 1.43 -8.84 -39.01
C GLU A 34 0.85 -9.39 -40.34
N ASP A 35 0.31 -10.61 -40.33
CA ASP A 35 -0.29 -11.21 -41.52
C ASP A 35 -1.54 -10.49 -42.01
N ARG A 36 -2.36 -9.99 -41.06
CA ARG A 36 -3.54 -9.17 -41.36
C ARG A 36 -3.10 -7.84 -41.96
N LEU A 37 -2.10 -7.18 -41.36
CA LEU A 37 -1.56 -5.90 -41.85
C LEU A 37 -0.95 -6.05 -43.26
N CYS A 38 -0.22 -7.13 -43.49
CA CYS A 38 0.34 -7.44 -44.81
C CYS A 38 -0.75 -7.66 -45.86
N THR A 39 -1.87 -8.28 -45.49
CA THR A 39 -3.01 -8.48 -46.40
C THR A 39 -3.64 -7.15 -46.78
N ILE A 40 -3.86 -6.26 -45.80
CA ILE A 40 -4.38 -4.91 -46.03
C ILE A 40 -3.44 -4.10 -46.93
N LEU A 41 -2.13 -4.14 -46.68
CA LEU A 41 -1.14 -3.45 -47.51
C LEU A 41 -1.13 -3.97 -48.96
N LYS A 42 -1.26 -5.30 -49.15
CA LYS A 42 -1.37 -5.90 -50.49
C LYS A 42 -2.62 -5.41 -51.22
N GLU A 43 -3.75 -5.27 -50.53
CA GLU A 43 -4.98 -4.70 -51.10
C GLU A 43 -4.80 -3.22 -51.48
N MET A 44 -4.20 -2.41 -50.61
CA MET A 44 -3.92 -0.99 -50.91
C MET A 44 -2.98 -0.83 -52.11
N ILE A 45 -1.98 -1.70 -52.26
CA ILE A 45 -1.09 -1.72 -53.43
C ILE A 45 -1.88 -2.10 -54.69
N LYS A 46 -2.78 -3.09 -54.61
CA LYS A 46 -3.64 -3.51 -55.73
C LYS A 46 -4.58 -2.39 -56.16
N ASN A 47 -5.13 -1.65 -55.20
CA ASN A 47 -5.99 -0.48 -55.44
C ASN A 47 -5.21 0.77 -55.89
N LYS A 48 -3.87 0.70 -55.96
CA LYS A 48 -2.98 1.83 -56.27
C LYS A 48 -3.07 3.01 -55.29
N GLU A 49 -3.51 2.76 -54.06
CA GLU A 49 -3.58 3.78 -53.00
C GLU A 49 -2.20 4.10 -52.42
N VAL A 50 -1.28 3.14 -52.48
CA VAL A 50 0.13 3.26 -52.08
C VAL A 50 1.05 2.65 -53.12
N PRO A 51 2.27 3.18 -53.31
CA PRO A 51 3.24 2.60 -54.23
C PRO A 51 3.78 1.26 -53.72
N SER A 52 4.05 0.33 -54.64
CA SER A 52 4.77 -0.90 -54.32
C SER A 52 6.25 -0.60 -54.16
N TYR A 53 6.77 -0.70 -52.93
CA TYR A 53 8.20 -0.53 -52.66
C TYR A 53 8.94 -1.87 -52.77
N PRO A 54 10.19 -1.87 -53.26
CA PRO A 54 10.97 -3.10 -53.43
C PRO A 54 11.27 -3.80 -52.10
N LYS A 55 11.39 -3.06 -51.00
CA LYS A 55 11.61 -3.61 -49.66
C LYS A 55 10.48 -4.52 -49.21
N PHE A 56 9.23 -4.08 -49.40
CA PHE A 56 8.04 -4.87 -49.07
C PHE A 56 7.89 -6.09 -50.01
N LYS A 57 8.15 -5.89 -51.31
CA LYS A 57 8.02 -6.96 -52.30
C LYS A 57 9.05 -8.10 -52.11
N ASN A 58 10.27 -7.74 -51.75
CA ASN A 58 11.39 -8.68 -51.61
C ASN A 58 11.60 -9.12 -50.16
N GLU A 59 10.58 -9.00 -49.32
CA GLU A 59 10.67 -9.41 -47.94
C GLU A 59 10.88 -10.92 -47.82
N THR A 60 11.85 -11.31 -47.01
CA THR A 60 12.17 -12.71 -46.76
C THR A 60 11.42 -13.23 -45.54
N PRO A 61 10.99 -14.50 -45.53
CA PRO A 61 10.34 -15.11 -44.37
C PRO A 61 11.25 -15.11 -43.13
N ALA A 62 12.57 -15.11 -43.32
CA ALA A 62 13.55 -15.00 -42.25
C ALA A 62 13.47 -13.67 -41.49
N LYS A 63 13.25 -12.55 -42.19
CA LYS A 63 13.07 -11.22 -41.56
C LYS A 63 11.81 -11.18 -40.72
N LYS A 64 10.71 -11.71 -41.27
CA LYS A 64 9.45 -11.87 -40.52
C LYS A 64 9.62 -12.71 -39.26
N ALA A 65 10.23 -13.89 -39.37
CA ALA A 65 10.47 -14.76 -38.22
C ALA A 65 11.39 -14.10 -37.18
N ALA A 66 12.40 -13.35 -37.62
CA ALA A 66 13.27 -12.59 -36.72
C ALA A 66 12.50 -11.51 -35.95
N ARG A 67 11.60 -10.75 -36.61
CA ARG A 67 10.73 -9.78 -35.92
C ARG A 67 9.83 -10.45 -34.89
N GLN A 68 9.16 -11.53 -35.28
CA GLN A 68 8.27 -12.26 -34.38
C GLN A 68 9.02 -12.77 -33.15
N LYS A 69 10.24 -13.30 -33.33
CA LYS A 69 11.10 -13.73 -32.23
C LYS A 69 11.48 -12.58 -31.29
N ARG A 70 11.80 -11.39 -31.82
CA ARG A 70 12.10 -10.22 -30.96
C ARG A 70 10.88 -9.84 -30.12
N HIS A 71 9.70 -9.76 -30.72
CA HIS A 71 8.48 -9.44 -29.98
C HIS A 71 8.17 -10.48 -28.90
N THR A 72 8.33 -11.78 -29.17
CA THR A 72 8.13 -12.79 -28.13
C THR A 72 9.14 -12.66 -27.00
N GLN A 73 10.41 -12.37 -27.32
CA GLN A 73 11.44 -12.15 -26.31
C GLN A 73 11.15 -10.91 -25.46
N GLU A 74 10.71 -9.81 -26.06
CA GLU A 74 10.32 -8.59 -25.33
C GLU A 74 9.13 -8.83 -24.40
N VAL A 75 8.18 -9.69 -24.80
CA VAL A 75 7.05 -10.10 -23.95
C VAL A 75 7.54 -10.93 -22.76
N ASP A 76 8.37 -11.95 -23.01
CA ASP A 76 8.93 -12.81 -21.95
C ASP A 76 9.73 -11.97 -20.93
N GLU A 77 10.60 -11.07 -21.41
CA GLU A 77 11.39 -10.16 -20.55
C GLU A 77 10.49 -9.20 -19.75
N ALA A 78 9.41 -8.70 -20.35
CA ALA A 78 8.45 -7.85 -19.64
C ALA A 78 7.72 -8.62 -18.53
N GLU A 79 7.33 -9.87 -18.78
CA GLU A 79 6.70 -10.72 -17.76
C GLU A 79 7.65 -10.96 -16.57
N GLU A 80 8.90 -11.34 -16.81
CA GLU A 80 9.91 -11.51 -15.75
C GLU A 80 10.13 -10.22 -14.93
N MET A 81 10.15 -9.07 -15.60
CA MET A 81 10.26 -7.76 -14.93
C MET A 81 9.02 -7.43 -14.09
N THR A 82 7.82 -7.84 -14.50
CA THR A 82 6.60 -7.63 -13.69
C THR A 82 6.57 -8.54 -12.46
N GLU A 83 7.02 -9.78 -12.58
CA GLU A 83 7.11 -10.72 -11.45
C GLU A 83 8.12 -10.24 -10.41
N SER A 84 9.32 -9.83 -10.86
CA SER A 84 10.36 -9.28 -9.97
C SER A 84 9.91 -7.98 -9.30
N LEU A 85 9.15 -7.12 -10.00
CA LEU A 85 8.58 -5.93 -9.39
C LEU A 85 7.51 -6.28 -8.34
N ALA A 86 6.65 -7.25 -8.63
CA ALA A 86 5.60 -7.69 -7.72
C ALA A 86 6.18 -8.23 -6.40
N THR A 87 7.23 -9.04 -6.47
CA THR A 87 7.94 -9.55 -5.29
C THR A 87 8.56 -8.41 -4.47
N ALA A 88 9.27 -7.48 -5.10
CA ALA A 88 9.83 -6.31 -4.40
C ALA A 88 8.74 -5.42 -3.74
N MET A 89 7.57 -5.28 -4.38
CA MET A 89 6.44 -4.57 -3.78
C MET A 89 5.88 -5.30 -2.56
N GLN A 90 5.80 -6.63 -2.61
CA GLN A 90 5.33 -7.45 -1.49
C GLN A 90 6.30 -7.39 -0.30
N GLU A 91 7.60 -7.48 -0.54
CA GLU A 91 8.62 -7.31 0.51
C GLU A 91 8.52 -5.94 1.17
N ARG A 92 8.32 -4.87 0.38
CA ARG A 92 8.11 -3.52 0.92
C ARG A 92 6.81 -3.40 1.72
N LYS A 93 5.74 -4.10 1.34
CA LYS A 93 4.50 -4.15 2.13
C LYS A 93 4.75 -4.85 3.45
N PHE A 94 5.36 -6.03 3.42
CA PHE A 94 5.70 -6.80 4.62
C PHE A 94 6.60 -6.00 5.58
N ALA A 95 7.64 -5.34 5.08
CA ALA A 95 8.54 -4.54 5.91
C ALA A 95 7.81 -3.36 6.59
N ARG A 96 6.88 -2.70 5.88
CA ARG A 96 6.05 -1.63 6.46
C ARG A 96 5.12 -2.16 7.55
N GLU A 97 4.43 -3.27 7.29
CA GLU A 97 3.54 -3.91 8.26
C GLU A 97 4.29 -4.40 9.50
N HIS A 98 5.45 -5.03 9.30
CA HIS A 98 6.31 -5.48 10.39
C HIS A 98 6.77 -4.32 11.26
N SER A 99 7.27 -3.23 10.64
CA SER A 99 7.69 -2.04 11.38
C SER A 99 6.54 -1.39 12.15
N PHE A 100 5.32 -1.40 11.59
CA PHE A 100 4.14 -0.88 12.26
C PHE A 100 3.73 -1.77 13.45
N ASN A 101 3.67 -3.08 13.25
CA ASN A 101 3.30 -4.03 14.29
C ASN A 101 4.30 -4.01 15.46
N ASP A 102 5.61 -3.92 15.18
CA ASP A 102 6.63 -3.75 16.23
C ASP A 102 6.43 -2.45 17.02
N MET A 103 6.10 -1.34 16.34
CA MET A 103 5.78 -0.08 17.03
C MET A 103 4.56 -0.22 17.94
N ILE A 104 3.48 -0.87 17.48
CA ILE A 104 2.27 -1.10 18.27
C ILE A 104 2.56 -1.99 19.47
N ALA A 105 3.27 -3.10 19.30
CA ALA A 105 3.66 -3.99 20.40
C ALA A 105 4.45 -3.26 21.49
N ARG A 106 5.37 -2.37 21.10
CA ARG A 106 6.12 -1.53 22.06
C ARG A 106 5.23 -0.53 22.79
N LEU A 107 4.21 0.01 22.13
CA LEU A 107 3.24 0.91 22.76
C LEU A 107 2.36 0.15 23.76
N GLU A 108 1.84 -1.01 23.39
CA GLU A 108 1.03 -1.87 24.26
C GLU A 108 1.79 -2.29 25.52
N ALA A 109 3.07 -2.65 25.38
CA ALA A 109 3.91 -2.97 26.53
C ALA A 109 4.06 -1.76 27.47
N ARG A 110 4.23 -0.55 26.93
CA ARG A 110 4.36 0.66 27.75
C ARG A 110 3.04 1.03 28.43
N THR A 111 1.91 0.88 27.75
CA THR A 111 0.61 1.24 28.29
C THR A 111 0.11 0.22 29.32
N SER A 112 0.44 -1.07 29.16
CA SER A 112 0.11 -2.12 30.13
C SER A 112 0.92 -2.01 31.43
N LEU A 113 2.18 -1.54 31.34
CA LEU A 113 3.08 -1.33 32.48
C LEU A 113 2.85 -0.01 33.24
N SER A 114 1.82 0.78 32.90
CA SER A 114 1.54 2.00 33.66
C SER A 114 1.17 1.65 35.11
N PRO A 115 1.75 2.32 36.13
CA PRO A 115 1.57 1.99 37.55
C PRO A 115 0.12 2.20 38.05
N LYS A 116 -0.77 2.72 37.20
CA LYS A 116 -2.18 2.92 37.50
C LYS A 116 -2.96 1.60 37.48
N ASN A 117 -2.51 0.59 36.75
CA ASN A 117 -3.21 -0.70 36.64
C ASN A 117 -2.78 -1.70 37.73
N THR A 118 -1.55 -1.60 38.24
CA THR A 118 -1.08 -2.44 39.36
C THR A 118 -1.75 -2.09 40.68
N ILE A 119 -2.11 -0.83 40.93
CA ILE A 119 -2.84 -0.42 42.14
C ILE A 119 -4.28 -0.95 42.11
N LEU A 120 -4.96 -0.93 40.95
CA LEU A 120 -6.30 -1.49 40.78
C LEU A 120 -6.32 -3.02 40.92
N GLU A 121 -5.35 -3.71 40.31
CA GLU A 121 -5.16 -5.16 40.48
C GLU A 121 -4.83 -5.54 41.94
N LEU A 122 -3.97 -4.77 42.63
CA LEU A 122 -3.70 -4.99 44.06
C LEU A 122 -4.99 -4.82 44.89
N CYS A 123 -5.76 -3.74 44.66
CA CYS A 123 -7.03 -3.49 45.35
C CYS A 123 -8.06 -4.61 45.13
N LEU A 124 -8.17 -5.16 43.91
CA LEU A 124 -9.07 -6.28 43.61
C LEU A 124 -8.60 -7.60 44.25
N SER A 125 -7.29 -7.85 44.29
CA SER A 125 -6.71 -9.04 44.94
C SER A 125 -6.84 -9.03 46.47
N VAL A 126 -6.79 -7.84 47.09
CA VAL A 126 -7.04 -7.65 48.53
C VAL A 126 -8.52 -7.83 48.84
N ASN A 127 -9.43 -7.34 47.99
CA ASN A 127 -10.87 -7.49 48.18
C ASN A 127 -11.33 -8.97 48.17
N THR A 128 -10.81 -9.79 47.25
CA THR A 128 -11.23 -11.19 47.11
C THR A 128 -10.66 -12.13 48.19
N LYS A 129 -9.45 -11.86 48.70
CA LYS A 129 -8.90 -12.61 49.85
C LYS A 129 -9.63 -12.33 51.16
N THR A 130 -10.16 -11.12 51.32
CA THR A 130 -10.85 -10.68 52.55
C THR A 130 -12.31 -11.19 52.60
N ILE A 131 -12.94 -11.45 51.46
CA ILE A 131 -14.29 -12.03 51.38
C ILE A 131 -14.32 -13.51 51.85
N ARG A 132 -13.21 -14.25 51.70
CA ARG A 132 -13.15 -15.68 52.06
C ARG A 132 -12.84 -15.95 53.55
N ALA A 133 -12.35 -14.94 54.28
CA ALA A 133 -11.96 -15.06 55.68
C ALA A 133 -12.80 -14.14 56.58
N GLY A 134 -14.09 -14.45 56.71
CA GLY A 134 -14.90 -14.01 57.86
C GLY A 134 -15.48 -12.59 57.77
N MET A 135 -16.71 -12.50 57.27
CA MET A 135 -17.59 -11.32 57.23
C MET A 135 -17.97 -10.71 58.61
N THR A 136 -17.24 -10.94 59.69
CA THR A 136 -17.65 -10.45 61.04
C THR A 136 -16.74 -9.40 61.66
N LYS A 137 -15.63 -8.99 61.02
CA LYS A 137 -14.74 -7.93 61.56
C LYS A 137 -14.62 -6.67 60.71
N PHE A 138 -15.23 -6.62 59.52
CA PHE A 138 -15.09 -5.49 58.59
C PHE A 138 -16.36 -4.62 58.51
N VAL A 139 -17.15 -4.52 59.58
CA VAL A 139 -18.17 -3.47 59.71
C VAL A 139 -17.58 -2.18 60.31
N VAL A 140 -16.35 -2.24 60.84
CA VAL A 140 -15.71 -1.10 61.54
C VAL A 140 -14.81 -0.24 60.62
N ALA A 141 -14.49 -0.68 59.41
CA ALA A 141 -13.52 0.00 58.54
C ALA A 141 -14.15 0.88 57.42
N ILE A 142 -15.44 1.23 57.52
CA ILE A 142 -16.11 2.15 56.57
C ILE A 142 -16.23 3.59 57.12
N GLU A 143 -15.77 3.87 58.34
CA GLU A 143 -15.68 5.25 58.87
C GLU A 143 -14.25 5.78 58.89
N MET A 144 -13.61 5.87 57.73
CA MET A 144 -12.47 6.79 57.58
C MET A 144 -12.78 7.70 56.40
N GLY A 145 -13.24 8.90 56.73
CA GLY A 145 -13.66 9.88 55.74
C GLY A 145 -12.48 10.31 54.86
N LEU A 146 -12.81 10.81 53.66
CA LEU A 146 -11.84 11.29 52.67
C LEU A 146 -10.77 12.23 53.26
N ILE A 147 -11.14 13.00 54.28
CA ILE A 147 -10.30 13.99 54.97
C ILE A 147 -9.18 13.33 55.79
N ASP A 148 -9.45 12.19 56.44
CA ASP A 148 -8.47 11.51 57.30
C ASP A 148 -7.39 10.76 56.50
N CYS A 149 -7.69 10.45 55.24
CA CYS A 149 -6.71 9.91 54.29
C CYS A 149 -5.80 11.02 53.74
N CYS A 150 -6.36 12.19 53.40
CA CYS A 150 -5.57 13.34 52.96
C CYS A 150 -4.59 13.83 54.04
N GLU A 151 -4.99 13.81 55.31
CA GLU A 151 -4.14 14.24 56.42
C GLU A 151 -3.00 13.26 56.72
N ARG A 152 -3.22 11.95 56.56
CA ARG A 152 -2.19 10.94 56.83
C ARG A 152 -1.12 10.90 55.75
N ASP A 153 -1.51 10.94 54.48
CA ASP A 153 -0.59 10.68 53.37
C ASP A 153 0.07 11.96 52.85
N PHE A 154 -0.62 13.11 52.98
CA PHE A 154 -0.16 14.40 52.47
C PHE A 154 -0.03 15.48 53.54
N GLY A 155 -0.32 15.15 54.82
CA GLY A 155 -0.19 16.11 55.93
C GLY A 155 -1.18 17.27 55.87
N THR A 156 -2.20 17.23 54.99
CA THR A 156 -3.13 18.35 54.80
C THR A 156 -4.59 17.88 54.76
N LYS A 157 -5.47 18.61 55.45
CA LYS A 157 -6.93 18.31 55.50
C LYS A 157 -7.72 18.90 54.32
N SER A 158 -7.04 19.50 53.33
CA SER A 158 -7.68 20.22 52.22
C SER A 158 -7.12 19.76 50.87
N LEU A 159 -8.03 19.40 49.97
CA LEU A 159 -7.70 18.92 48.63
C LEU A 159 -6.97 19.98 47.79
N TYR A 160 -7.25 21.26 48.04
CA TYR A 160 -6.53 22.39 47.41
C TYR A 160 -5.07 22.48 47.87
N GLY A 161 -4.78 22.09 49.11
CA GLY A 161 -3.42 22.03 49.64
C GLY A 161 -2.61 20.91 48.99
N VAL A 162 -3.22 19.75 48.73
CA VAL A 162 -2.59 18.64 48.01
C VAL A 162 -2.31 18.99 46.55
N LEU A 163 -3.20 19.75 45.91
CA LEU A 163 -3.05 20.18 44.52
C LEU A 163 -2.23 21.47 44.35
N GLY A 164 -1.81 22.11 45.44
CA GLY A 164 -1.00 23.33 45.42
C GLY A 164 -1.67 24.54 44.77
N VAL A 165 -3.00 24.61 44.79
CA VAL A 165 -3.77 25.69 44.14
C VAL A 165 -4.23 26.70 45.20
N GLU A 166 -3.85 27.97 45.03
CA GLU A 166 -4.34 29.04 45.89
C GLU A 166 -5.81 29.34 45.62
N LYS A 167 -6.60 29.47 46.69
CA LYS A 167 -8.05 29.70 46.61
C LYS A 167 -8.33 31.19 46.36
N THR A 168 -8.04 31.70 45.17
CA THR A 168 -8.44 33.06 44.80
C THR A 168 -9.87 33.03 44.26
N VAL A 169 -10.80 33.57 45.03
CA VAL A 169 -12.16 33.85 44.53
C VAL A 169 -12.05 35.15 43.74
N THR A 170 -12.13 35.09 42.42
CA THR A 170 -12.35 36.30 41.62
C THR A 170 -13.77 36.78 41.87
N THR A 171 -13.95 37.82 42.69
CA THR A 171 -15.19 38.58 42.73
C THR A 171 -15.28 39.37 41.43
N LYS A 172 -16.25 39.03 40.58
CA LYS A 172 -16.64 39.86 39.46
C LYS A 172 -17.40 41.06 40.02
N ASP A 173 -16.80 42.24 39.94
CA ASP A 173 -17.52 43.52 39.95
C ASP A 173 -18.05 43.81 38.53
#